data_AF-A0A679JTH7-F1
#
_entry.id   AF-A0A679JTH7-F1
#
_cell.length_a   1.000
_cell.length_b   1.000
_cell.length_c   1.000
_cell.angle_alpha   90.00
_cell.angle_beta   90.00
_cell.angle_gamma   90.00
#
_symmetry.space_group_name_H-M   'P 1'
#
loop_
_entity.id
_entity.type
_entity.pdbx_description
1 polymer ?
#
loop_
_entity_poly.entity_id
_entity_poly.type
_entity_poly.pdbx_seq_one_letter_code
_entity_poly.pdbx_strand_id
1 'polypeptide(L)'
;MLTATTFLLALLLMLVAREVYLALWLHRSTRIQRSRQGWVATEIRRRVAMEEVPVHVSAYPLPREERILVSRVLGLVIWHREVSVGLPASACERLSAIAPQEFDQQFPPWLRLGVVQI
;
A
#
# COMPACT_ATOMS: atom_id res chain seq x y z
N MET A 1 33.41 14.02 -19.48
CA MET A 1 32.37 13.18 -20.11
C MET A 1 32.14 11.86 -19.37
N LEU A 2 33.18 11.19 -18.83
CA LEU A 2 33.02 10.00 -17.97
C LEU A 2 32.19 10.25 -16.70
N THR A 3 32.34 11.41 -16.05
CA THR A 3 31.60 11.72 -14.82
C THR A 3 30.09 11.80 -15.05
N ALA A 4 29.65 12.59 -16.03
CA ALA A 4 28.23 12.73 -16.35
C ALA A 4 27.55 11.41 -16.71
N THR A 5 28.25 10.53 -17.45
CA THR A 5 27.74 9.20 -17.79
C THR A 5 27.67 8.27 -16.58
N THR A 6 28.69 8.29 -15.71
CA THR A 6 28.64 7.53 -14.44
C THR A 6 27.54 8.01 -13.49
N PHE A 7 27.31 9.32 -13.38
CA PHE A 7 26.21 9.88 -12.59
C PHE A 7 24.84 9.47 -13.13
N LEU A 8 24.67 9.52 -14.45
CA LEU A 8 23.42 9.08 -15.10
C LEU A 8 23.17 7.58 -14.84
N LEU A 9 24.20 6.75 -14.97
CA LEU A 9 24.10 5.31 -14.72
C LEU A 9 23.74 5.02 -13.25
N ALA A 10 24.39 5.71 -12.30
CA ALA A 10 24.10 5.57 -10.88
C ALA A 10 22.66 5.99 -10.55
N LEU A 11 22.18 7.09 -11.14
CA LEU A 11 20.79 7.53 -10.99
C LEU A 11 19.80 6.50 -11.54
N LEU A 12 20.05 5.95 -12.72
CA LEU A 12 19.22 4.90 -13.32
C LEU A 12 19.19 3.64 -12.46
N LEU A 13 20.35 3.20 -11.96
CA LEU A 13 20.43 2.05 -11.05
C LEU A 13 19.64 2.28 -9.76
N MET A 14 19.74 3.48 -9.18
CA MET A 14 18.98 3.85 -7.98
C MET A 14 17.47 3.81 -8.24
N LEU A 15 17.01 4.31 -9.39
CA LEU A 15 15.59 4.28 -9.76
C LEU A 15 15.09 2.84 -9.97
N VAL A 16 15.87 2.00 -10.65
CA VAL A 16 15.54 0.58 -10.82
C VAL A 16 15.47 -0.14 -9.48
N ALA A 17 16.46 0.07 -8.59
CA ALA A 17 16.48 -0.53 -7.26
C ALA A 17 15.25 -0.10 -6.43
N ARG A 18 14.87 1.18 -6.49
CA ARG A 18 13.64 1.70 -5.85
C ARG A 18 12.39 0.99 -6.38
N GLU A 19 12.26 0.84 -7.70
CA GLU A 19 11.09 0.18 -8.29
C GLU A 19 11.02 -1.31 -7.95
N VAL A 20 12.15 -2.02 -7.93
CA VAL A 20 12.23 -3.41 -7.50
C VAL A 20 11.83 -3.54 -6.03
N TYR A 21 12.36 -2.67 -5.16
CA TYR A 21 11.98 -2.63 -3.76
C TYR A 21 10.48 -2.42 -3.57
N LEU A 22 9.90 -1.41 -4.26
CA LEU A 22 8.47 -1.13 -4.20
C LEU A 22 7.64 -2.28 -4.75
N ALA A 23 8.07 -2.94 -5.83
CA ALA A 23 7.40 -4.11 -6.38
C ALA A 23 7.35 -5.26 -5.38
N LEU A 24 8.48 -5.58 -4.74
CA LEU A 24 8.56 -6.62 -3.71
C LEU A 24 7.72 -6.27 -2.48
N TRP A 25 7.78 -5.02 -2.02
CA TRP A 25 6.99 -4.55 -0.90
C TRP A 25 5.49 -4.65 -1.21
N LEU A 26 5.04 -4.15 -2.37
CA LEU A 26 3.63 -4.22 -2.81
C LEU A 26 3.16 -5.65 -3.09
N HIS A 27 4.04 -6.61 -3.38
CA HIS A 27 3.66 -8.01 -3.56
C HIS A 27 3.04 -8.60 -2.28
N ARG A 28 3.40 -8.08 -1.10
CA ARG A 28 2.80 -8.50 0.18
C ARG A 28 1.38 -7.95 0.39
N SER A 29 0.86 -7.13 -0.51
CA SER A 29 -0.51 -6.62 -0.46
C SER A 29 -1.38 -7.16 -1.58
N THR A 30 -2.66 -7.35 -1.27
CA THR A 30 -3.68 -7.78 -2.23
C THR A 30 -4.29 -6.54 -2.87
N ARG A 31 -4.39 -6.50 -4.20
CA ARG A 31 -5.06 -5.38 -4.89
C ARG A 31 -6.57 -5.51 -4.75
N ILE A 32 -7.22 -4.50 -4.19
CA ILE A 32 -8.67 -4.47 -3.95
C ILE A 32 -9.41 -3.59 -4.94
N GLN A 33 -8.76 -2.57 -5.51
CA GLN A 33 -9.33 -1.71 -6.54
C GLN A 33 -8.26 -1.25 -7.52
N ARG A 34 -8.65 -1.03 -8.78
CA ARG A 34 -7.80 -0.43 -9.81
C ARG A 34 -8.65 0.49 -10.69
N SER A 35 -8.16 1.69 -10.89
CA SER A 35 -8.63 2.62 -11.92
C SER A 35 -7.47 2.96 -12.85
N ARG A 36 -7.76 3.20 -14.13
CA ARG A 36 -6.75 3.62 -15.11
C ARG A 36 -7.32 4.74 -15.95
N GLN A 37 -6.60 5.84 -16.02
CA GLN A 37 -6.90 6.98 -16.87
C GLN A 37 -5.69 7.26 -17.77
N GLY A 38 -5.78 6.80 -19.02
CA GLY A 38 -4.68 6.86 -19.97
C GLY A 38 -3.44 6.09 -19.49
N TRP A 39 -2.37 6.82 -19.22
CA TRP A 39 -1.06 6.28 -18.85
C TRP A 39 -0.88 6.15 -17.34
N VAL A 40 -1.78 6.79 -16.59
CA VAL A 40 -1.83 6.76 -15.12
C VAL A 40 -2.75 5.63 -14.68
N ALA A 41 -2.28 4.80 -13.75
CA ALA A 41 -3.09 3.81 -13.08
C ALA A 41 -3.04 4.05 -11.57
N THR A 42 -4.22 4.12 -10.96
CA THR A 42 -4.38 4.24 -9.51
C THR A 42 -4.85 2.90 -8.97
N GLU A 43 -4.14 2.36 -7.99
CA GLU A 43 -4.46 1.09 -7.33
C GLU A 43 -4.72 1.34 -5.86
N ILE A 44 -5.73 0.69 -5.30
CA ILE A 44 -5.86 0.53 -3.85
C ILE A 44 -5.48 -0.91 -3.54
N ARG A 45 -4.49 -1.08 -2.69
CA ARG A 45 -4.04 -2.37 -2.18
C ARG A 45 -4.28 -2.47 -0.69
N ARG A 46 -4.38 -3.69 -0.19
CA ARG A 46 -4.78 -4.02 1.17
C ARG A 46 -3.80 -5.02 1.77
N ARG A 47 -3.49 -4.83 3.05
CA ARG A 47 -2.87 -5.83 3.92
C ARG A 47 -3.67 -5.94 5.19
N VAL A 48 -3.76 -7.14 5.73
CA VAL A 48 -4.31 -7.38 7.06
C VAL A 48 -3.29 -8.20 7.81
N ALA A 49 -2.85 -7.71 8.95
CA ALA A 49 -1.81 -8.36 9.73
C ALA A 49 -1.98 -8.05 11.22
N MET A 50 -1.31 -8.86 12.04
CA MET A 50 -1.04 -8.51 13.43
C MET A 50 0.18 -7.58 13.43
N GLU A 51 0.01 -6.35 13.91
CA GLU A 51 1.06 -5.34 13.93
C GLU A 51 1.49 -5.09 15.38
N GLU A 52 2.81 -5.06 15.59
CA GLU A 52 3.38 -4.65 16.87
C GLU A 52 3.16 -3.15 17.07
N VAL A 53 2.53 -2.79 18.18
CA VAL A 53 2.36 -1.40 18.59
C VAL A 53 3.28 -1.09 19.77
N PRO A 54 3.57 0.19 20.06
CA PRO A 54 4.38 0.54 21.21
C PRO A 54 3.86 -0.11 22.50
N VAL A 55 4.77 -0.62 23.33
CA VAL A 55 4.45 -1.42 24.53
C VAL A 55 3.49 -0.72 25.49
N HIS A 56 3.52 0.61 25.55
CA HIS A 56 2.60 1.39 26.40
C HIS A 56 1.15 1.39 25.90
N VAL A 57 0.90 1.02 24.64
CA VAL A 57 -0.45 0.85 24.06
C VAL A 57 -0.94 -0.58 24.26
N SER A 58 -0.09 -1.56 23.96
CA SER A 58 -0.40 -2.99 24.13
C SER A 58 0.89 -3.79 24.24
N ALA A 59 0.90 -4.78 25.13
CA ALA A 59 1.98 -5.76 25.24
C ALA A 59 1.92 -6.84 24.13
N TYR A 60 0.82 -6.90 23.38
CA TYR A 60 0.58 -7.90 22.34
C TYR A 60 0.30 -7.23 20.99
N PRO A 61 0.65 -7.87 19.86
CA PRO A 61 0.28 -7.42 18.53
C PRO A 61 -1.23 -7.23 18.38
N LEU A 62 -1.63 -6.19 17.65
CA LEU A 62 -3.03 -5.86 17.42
C LEU A 62 -3.41 -6.09 15.95
N PRO A 63 -4.63 -6.56 15.66
CA PRO A 63 -5.08 -6.75 14.29
C PRO A 63 -5.26 -5.37 13.63
N ARG A 64 -4.66 -5.18 12.47
CA ARG A 64 -4.74 -3.96 11.69
C ARG A 64 -5.01 -4.24 10.23
N GLU A 65 -5.79 -3.36 9.61
CA GLU A 65 -5.93 -3.30 8.17
C GLU A 65 -5.18 -2.08 7.64
N GLU A 66 -4.26 -2.33 6.72
CA GLU A 66 -3.55 -1.28 5.99
C GLU A 66 -4.10 -1.19 4.58
N ARG A 67 -4.36 0.04 4.13
CA ARG A 67 -4.65 0.34 2.73
C ARG A 67 -3.65 1.30 2.15
N ILE A 68 -3.27 0.99 0.92
CA ILE A 68 -2.17 1.62 0.21
C ILE A 68 -2.74 2.13 -1.11
N LEU A 69 -2.80 3.45 -1.26
CA LEU A 69 -3.07 4.09 -2.53
C LEU A 69 -1.76 4.15 -3.30
N VAL A 70 -1.74 3.62 -4.52
CA VAL A 70 -0.55 3.57 -5.39
C VAL A 70 -0.88 4.23 -6.71
N SER A 71 -0.09 5.22 -7.12
CA SER A 71 -0.17 5.79 -8.46
C SER A 71 0.99 5.29 -9.31
N ARG A 72 0.66 4.82 -10.51
CA ARG A 72 1.62 4.29 -11.48
C ARG A 72 1.53 5.06 -12.78
N VAL A 73 2.68 5.32 -13.40
CA VAL A 73 2.78 5.82 -14.77
C VAL A 73 3.55 4.80 -15.59
N LEU A 74 2.95 4.30 -16.68
CA LEU A 74 3.55 3.26 -17.52
C LEU A 74 4.03 2.01 -16.74
N GLY A 75 3.36 1.70 -15.61
CA GLY A 75 3.68 0.57 -14.74
C GLY A 75 4.62 0.89 -13.58
N LEU A 76 5.36 2.00 -13.63
CA LEU A 76 6.29 2.44 -12.58
C LEU A 76 5.57 3.15 -11.44
N VAL A 77 5.96 2.88 -10.20
CA VAL A 77 5.37 3.49 -9.00
C VAL A 77 5.92 4.90 -8.77
N ILE A 78 5.13 5.90 -9.17
CA ILE A 78 5.53 7.30 -8.98
C ILE A 78 5.21 7.79 -7.56
N TRP A 79 4.17 7.26 -6.94
CA TRP A 79 3.71 7.73 -5.63
C TRP A 79 2.91 6.64 -4.91
N HIS A 80 3.01 6.61 -3.59
CA HIS A 80 2.15 5.81 -2.73
C HIS A 80 1.80 6.55 -1.44
N ARG A 81 0.68 6.17 -0.83
CA ARG A 81 0.26 6.64 0.49
C ARG A 81 -0.42 5.51 1.26
N GLU A 82 -0.06 5.40 2.53
CA GLU A 82 -0.49 4.33 3.42
C GLU A 82 -1.38 4.87 4.53
N VAL A 83 -2.41 4.10 4.89
CA VAL A 83 -3.25 4.34 6.06
C VAL A 83 -3.51 2.99 6.73
N SER A 84 -3.25 2.93 8.03
CA SER A 84 -3.48 1.76 8.87
C SER A 84 -4.60 2.08 9.88
N VAL A 85 -5.58 1.18 9.99
CA VAL A 85 -6.67 1.27 10.97
C VAL A 85 -6.63 0.07 11.91
N GLY A 86 -6.97 0.31 13.17
CA GLY A 86 -7.10 -0.73 14.18
C GLY A 86 -8.39 -1.53 13.99
N LEU A 87 -8.29 -2.85 14.01
CA LEU A 87 -9.44 -3.74 13.96
C LEU A 87 -9.87 -4.16 15.37
N PRO A 88 -11.14 -4.53 15.59
CA PRO A 88 -11.58 -5.07 16.87
C PRO A 88 -10.87 -6.39 17.19
N ALA A 89 -10.73 -6.74 18.48
CA ALA A 89 -10.06 -7.97 18.89
C ALA A 89 -10.70 -9.26 18.31
N SER A 90 -12.01 -9.24 18.03
CA SER A 90 -12.72 -10.34 17.37
C SER A 90 -12.25 -10.59 15.92
N ALA A 91 -11.52 -9.64 15.32
CA ALA A 91 -10.90 -9.79 14.02
C ALA A 91 -9.71 -10.78 14.05
N CYS A 92 -9.10 -11.02 15.21
CA CYS A 92 -7.94 -11.91 15.36
C CYS A 92 -8.23 -13.34 14.88
N GLU A 93 -9.43 -13.85 15.17
CA GLU A 93 -9.82 -15.23 14.87
C GLU A 93 -10.02 -15.49 13.36
N ARG A 94 -10.25 -14.44 12.59
CA ARG A 94 -10.64 -14.53 11.17
C ARG A 94 -9.90 -13.55 10.28
N LEU A 95 -8.69 -13.17 10.67
CA LEU A 95 -7.90 -12.11 10.04
C LEU A 95 -7.80 -12.23 8.51
N SER A 96 -7.59 -13.44 8.01
CA SER A 96 -7.51 -13.75 6.57
C SER A 96 -8.86 -13.76 5.85
N ALA A 97 -9.96 -13.87 6.59
CA ALA A 97 -11.33 -13.93 6.06
C ALA A 97 -12.07 -12.58 6.17
N ILE A 98 -11.43 -11.54 6.70
CA ILE A 98 -12.01 -10.19 6.76
C ILE A 98 -12.21 -9.67 5.34
N ALA A 99 -13.45 -9.36 5.00
CA ALA A 99 -13.78 -8.80 3.70
C ALA A 99 -13.29 -7.35 3.60
N PRO A 100 -12.81 -6.89 2.43
CA PRO A 100 -12.38 -5.50 2.25
C PRO A 100 -13.46 -4.46 2.58
N GLN A 101 -14.75 -4.77 2.44
CA GLN A 101 -15.82 -3.81 2.71
C GLN A 101 -16.17 -3.70 4.21
N GLU A 102 -15.73 -4.65 5.04
CA GLU A 102 -16.22 -4.81 6.40
C GLU A 102 -15.88 -3.63 7.32
N PHE A 103 -14.67 -3.09 7.19
CA PHE A 103 -14.19 -1.95 7.98
C PHE A 103 -13.96 -0.70 7.12
N ASP A 104 -14.60 -0.63 5.96
CA ASP A 104 -14.38 0.40 4.95
C ASP A 104 -14.58 1.82 5.51
N GLN A 105 -15.58 2.01 6.36
CA GLN A 105 -15.93 3.31 6.94
C GLN A 105 -14.84 3.91 7.83
N GLN A 106 -13.95 3.07 8.39
CA GLN A 106 -12.83 3.54 9.22
C GLN A 106 -11.74 4.20 8.38
N PHE A 107 -11.72 3.93 7.06
CA PHE A 107 -10.78 4.56 6.15
C PHE A 107 -11.26 5.95 5.71
N PRO A 108 -10.32 6.84 5.36
CA PRO A 108 -10.65 8.08 4.67
C PRO A 108 -11.44 7.84 3.37
N PRO A 109 -12.31 8.76 2.92
CA PRO A 109 -13.17 8.56 1.75
C PRO A 109 -12.44 8.14 0.47
N TRP A 110 -11.19 8.58 0.30
CA TRP A 110 -10.36 8.25 -0.86
C TRP A 110 -9.72 6.85 -0.84
N LEU A 111 -9.91 6.10 0.25
CA LEU A 111 -9.56 4.68 0.35
C LEU A 111 -10.78 3.77 0.45
N ARG A 112 -11.99 4.34 0.50
CA ARG A 112 -13.24 3.60 0.63
C ARG A 112 -13.63 2.93 -0.67
N LEU A 113 -14.12 1.70 -0.56
CA LEU A 113 -14.61 0.90 -1.67
C LEU A 113 -16.05 1.34 -2.00
N GLY A 114 -16.28 1.79 -3.23
CA GLY A 114 -17.62 2.20 -3.70
C GLY A 114 -17.79 3.70 -3.96
N VAL A 115 -16.78 4.53 -3.66
CA VAL A 115 -16.72 5.89 -4.20
C VAL A 115 -15.98 5.83 -5.52
N VAL A 116 -16.69 6.00 -6.64
CA VAL A 116 -16.06 6.23 -7.94
C VAL A 116 -15.33 7.58 -7.84
N GLN A 117 -14.03 7.54 -7.60
CA GLN A 117 -13.18 8.71 -7.69
C GLN A 117 -12.87 8.97 -9.16
N ILE A 118 -13.59 9.94 -9.74
CA ILE A 118 -13.30 10.56 -11.04
C ILE A 118 -12.28 11.67 -10.81
#